data_AF-A0A0S8BR57-F1
#
_entry.id   AF-A0A0S8BR57-F1
#
_cell.length_a   1.000
_cell.length_b   1.000
_cell.length_c   1.000
_cell.angle_alpha   90.00
_cell.angle_beta   90.00
_cell.angle_gamma   90.00
#
_symmetry.space_group_name_H-M   'P 1'
#
loop_
_entity.id
_entity.type
_entity.pdbx_description
1 polymer ?
#
loop_
_entity_poly.entity_id
_entity_poly.type
_entity_poly.pdbx_seq_one_letter_code
_entity_poly.pdbx_strand_id
1 'polypeptide(L)' 'MRPKTLVMGQFKRIALVAHDNKKDDMVAWAKANREQLVQHTLYATGTTGTVLEKAMGWEINKLQSGPLGGDQQLGARISE' A
#
# COMPACT_ATOMS: atom_id res chain seq x y z
N MET A 1 -3.52 8.97 -28.17
CA MET A 1 -3.28 9.85 -26.99
C MET A 1 -1.83 10.30 -26.99
N ARG A 2 -1.53 11.55 -26.60
CA ARG A 2 -0.14 11.96 -26.35
C ARG A 2 0.31 11.40 -24.99
N PRO A 3 1.55 10.90 -24.85
CA PRO A 3 2.06 10.46 -23.56
C PRO A 3 2.09 11.65 -22.58
N LYS A 4 1.57 11.42 -21.36
CA LYS A 4 1.58 12.39 -20.26
C LYS A 4 2.74 12.03 -19.33
N THR A 5 3.66 12.96 -19.11
CA THR A 5 4.71 12.80 -18.10
C THR A 5 4.19 13.33 -16.77
N LEU A 6 4.22 12.50 -15.73
CA LEU A 6 3.84 12.85 -14.36
C LEU A 6 5.10 12.88 -13.49
N VAL A 7 5.39 14.02 -12.87
CA VAL A 7 6.50 14.14 -11.91
C VAL A 7 6.03 13.68 -10.54
N MET A 8 6.71 12.69 -9.97
CA MET A 8 6.43 12.19 -8.62
C MET A 8 7.35 12.87 -7.60
N GLY A 9 6.79 13.43 -6.52
CA GLY A 9 7.57 14.04 -5.44
C GLY A 9 8.49 13.05 -4.72
N GLN A 10 9.48 13.52 -3.95
CA GLN A 10 10.47 12.67 -3.26
C GLN A 10 9.81 11.62 -2.35
N PHE A 11 8.86 12.06 -1.52
CA PHE A 11 8.04 11.20 -0.68
C PHE A 11 6.82 10.68 -1.44
N LYS A 12 6.66 9.36 -1.48
CA LYS A 12 5.64 8.69 -2.28
C LYS A 12 4.42 8.32 -1.44
N ARG A 13 3.29 8.16 -2.13
CA ARG A 13 2.10 7.47 -1.64
C ARG A 13 2.14 6.07 -2.22
N ILE A 14 2.30 5.06 -1.38
CA ILE A 14 2.54 3.67 -1.81
C ILE A 14 1.40 2.79 -1.34
N ALA A 15 0.75 2.09 -2.26
CA ALA A 15 -0.28 1.12 -1.93
C ALA A 15 0.30 -0.29 -1.91
N LEU A 16 0.06 -1.02 -0.81
CA LEU A 16 0.49 -2.40 -0.59
C LEU A 16 -0.74 -3.31 -0.53
N VAL A 17 -0.87 -4.21 -1.50
CA VAL A 17 -2.00 -5.14 -1.63
C VAL A 17 -1.46 -6.55 -1.82
N ALA A 18 -1.97 -7.52 -1.04
CA ALA A 18 -1.58 -8.91 -1.14
C ALA A 18 -2.79 -9.85 -0.97
N HIS A 19 -2.87 -10.87 -1.83
CA HIS A 19 -3.75 -12.02 -1.61
C HIS A 19 -3.38 -12.73 -0.30
N ASP A 20 -4.31 -13.50 0.28
CA ASP A 20 -4.13 -14.11 1.61
C ASP A 20 -2.87 -14.96 1.71
N ASN A 21 -2.60 -15.80 0.71
CA ASN A 21 -1.40 -16.62 0.65
C ASN A 21 -0.08 -15.85 0.39
N LYS A 22 -0.15 -14.52 0.23
CA LYS A 22 1.00 -13.62 -0.02
C LYS A 22 1.23 -12.60 1.09
N LYS A 23 0.43 -12.62 2.15
CA LYS A 23 0.55 -11.66 3.25
C LYS A 23 1.85 -11.84 4.04
N ASP A 24 2.28 -13.08 4.25
CA ASP A 24 3.55 -13.35 4.93
C ASP A 24 4.75 -12.88 4.09
N ASP A 25 4.74 -13.16 2.78
CA ASP A 25 5.73 -12.65 1.83
C ASP A 25 5.75 -11.11 1.83
N MET A 26 4.58 -10.47 1.80
CA MET A 26 4.42 -9.00 1.85
C MET A 26 4.99 -8.41 3.14
N VAL A 27 4.73 -9.04 4.29
CA VAL A 27 5.28 -8.61 5.58
C VAL A 27 6.81 -8.78 5.61
N ALA A 28 7.33 -9.91 5.12
CA ALA A 28 8.78 -10.15 5.04
C ALA A 28 9.46 -9.09 4.16
N TRP A 29 8.89 -8.81 2.99
CA TRP A 29 9.37 -7.76 2.09
C TRP A 29 9.31 -6.37 2.74
N ALA A 30 8.20 -6.03 3.41
CA ALA A 30 8.05 -4.74 4.07
C ALA A 30 9.07 -4.55 5.19
N LYS A 31 9.33 -5.59 6.01
CA LYS A 31 10.36 -5.56 7.06
C LYS A 31 11.76 -5.35 6.48
N ALA A 32 12.11 -6.03 5.40
CA ALA A 32 13.40 -5.86 4.73
C ALA A 32 13.59 -4.42 4.18
N ASN A 33 12.49 -3.74 3.84
CA ASN A 33 12.50 -2.38 3.30
C ASN A 33 12.05 -1.31 4.32
N ARG A 34 12.03 -1.64 5.61
CA ARG A 34 11.45 -0.81 6.68
C ARG A 34 11.95 0.64 6.64
N GLU A 35 13.25 0.82 6.58
CA GLU A 35 13.90 2.14 6.61
C GLU A 35 13.52 3.01 5.41
N GLN A 36 13.26 2.38 4.26
CA GLN A 36 12.81 3.10 3.06
C GLN A 36 11.31 3.35 3.07
N LEU A 37 10.51 2.45 3.66
CA LEU A 37 9.05 2.59 3.67
C LEU A 37 8.56 3.61 4.69
N VAL A 38 9.26 3.77 5.83
CA VAL A 38 8.84 4.68 6.91
C VAL A 38 8.82 6.16 6.48
N GLN A 39 9.61 6.53 5.46
CA GLN A 39 9.63 7.90 4.92
C GLN A 39 8.44 8.19 3.97
N HIS A 40 7.57 7.22 3.71
CA HIS A 40 6.50 7.31 2.72
C HIS A 40 5.12 7.14 3.37
N THR A 41 4.08 7.67 2.71
CA THR A 41 2.71 7.42 3.15
C THR A 41 2.24 6.09 2.58
N LEU A 42 1.99 5.13 3.46
CA LEU A 42 1.52 3.80 3.06
C LEU A 42 -0.01 3.71 3.08
N TYR A 43 -0.55 3.05 2.08
CA TYR A 43 -1.94 2.63 1.94
C TYR A 43 -1.99 1.11 1.81
N ALA A 44 -3.03 0.46 2.31
CA ALA A 44 -3.23 -0.97 2.11
C ALA A 44 -4.70 -1.35 2.21
N THR A 45 -5.10 -2.44 1.57
CA THR A 45 -6.47 -2.98 1.71
C THR A 45 -6.62 -3.79 3.00
N GLY A 46 -7.82 -3.74 3.59
CA GLY A 46 -8.24 -4.34 4.87
C GLY A 46 -7.21 -5.20 5.62
N THR A 47 -7.20 -6.50 5.33
CA THR A 47 -6.37 -7.47 6.07
C THR A 47 -4.88 -7.31 5.80
N THR A 48 -4.47 -6.88 4.60
CA THR A 48 -3.06 -6.58 4.28
C THR A 48 -2.52 -5.45 5.14
N GLY A 49 -3.29 -4.36 5.27
CA GLY A 49 -2.89 -3.23 6.12
C GLY A 49 -2.82 -3.62 7.59
N THR A 50 -3.75 -4.46 8.06
CA THR A 50 -3.77 -4.93 9.45
C THR A 50 -2.53 -5.76 9.79
N VAL A 51 -2.11 -6.70 8.93
CA VAL A 51 -0.92 -7.51 9.19
C VAL A 51 0.37 -6.68 9.08
N LEU A 52 0.43 -5.74 8.14
CA LEU A 52 1.58 -4.86 7.98
C LEU A 52 1.73 -3.91 9.16
N GLU A 53 0.68 -3.23 9.59
CA GLU A 53 0.70 -2.31 10.73
C GLU A 53 1.16 -3.02 12.01
N LYS A 54 0.65 -4.23 12.27
CA LYS A 54 1.10 -5.07 13.40
C LYS A 54 2.58 -5.43 13.29
N ALA A 55 3.06 -5.75 12.10
CA ALA A 55 4.43 -6.18 11.88
C ALA A 55 5.45 -5.01 11.86
N MET A 56 5.00 -3.82 11.46
CA MET A 56 5.84 -2.65 11.25
C MET A 56 5.75 -1.64 12.41
N GLY A 57 4.69 -1.65 13.21
CA GLY A 57 4.58 -0.80 14.39
C GLY A 57 4.42 0.69 14.07
N TRP A 58 3.89 1.04 12.90
CA TRP A 58 3.45 2.39 12.55
C TRP A 58 2.17 2.34 11.73
N GLU A 59 1.44 3.45 11.72
CA GLU A 59 0.13 3.57 11.10
C GLU A 59 0.16 3.40 9.58
N ILE A 60 -0.78 2.63 9.04
CA ILE A 60 -1.01 2.48 7.60
C ILE A 60 -2.43 2.91 7.27
N ASN A 61 -2.59 3.67 6.19
CA ASN A 61 -3.90 4.12 5.72
C ASN A 61 -4.68 2.93 5.14
N LYS A 62 -5.52 2.32 5.98
CA LYS A 62 -6.32 1.15 5.60
C LYS A 62 -7.54 1.55 4.77
N LEU A 63 -7.70 0.90 3.63
CA LEU A 63 -8.90 0.91 2.82
C LEU A 63 -9.78 -0.31 3.17
N GLN A 64 -10.94 -0.43 2.53
CA GLN A 64 -11.75 -1.65 2.61
C GLN A 64 -10.94 -2.87 2.16
N SER A 65 -11.41 -4.08 2.47
CA SER A 65 -10.83 -5.28 1.86
C SER A 65 -11.11 -5.27 0.36
N GLY A 66 -10.25 -5.92 -0.44
CA GLY A 66 -10.43 -6.01 -1.89
C GLY A 66 -11.85 -6.43 -2.31
N PRO A 67 -12.38 -7.56 -1.78
CA PRO A 67 -13.74 -8.02 -2.07
C PRO A 67 -14.87 -7.06 -1.68
N LEU A 68 -14.63 -6.14 -0.73
CA LEU A 68 -15.60 -5.14 -0.29
C LEU A 68 -15.40 -3.78 -0.99
N GLY A 69 -14.61 -3.74 -2.06
CA GLY A 69 -14.38 -2.52 -2.86
C GLY A 69 -13.10 -1.76 -2.54
N GLY A 70 -12.22 -2.29 -1.68
CA GLY A 70 -10.92 -1.67 -1.38
C GLY A 70 -10.05 -1.46 -2.61
N ASP A 71 -10.11 -2.39 -3.56
CA ASP A 71 -9.35 -2.29 -4.82
C ASP A 71 -9.88 -1.15 -5.70
N GLN A 72 -11.20 -0.89 -5.66
CA GLN A 72 -11.80 0.24 -6.36
C GLN A 72 -11.46 1.58 -5.71
N GLN A 73 -11.44 1.63 -4.37
CA GLN A 73 -10.96 2.80 -3.63
C GLN A 73 -9.51 3.13 -3.96
N LEU A 74 -8.67 2.10 -4.13
CA LEU A 74 -7.29 2.28 -4.56
C LEU A 74 -7.23 2.76 -6.02
N GLY A 75 -7.99 2.15 -6.92
CA GLY A 75 -8.07 2.55 -8.32
C GLY A 75 -8.45 4.02 -8.49
N ALA A 76 -9.44 4.50 -7.74
CA ALA A 76 -9.84 5.91 -7.74
C ALA A 76 -8.67 6.84 -7.38
N ARG A 77 -7.91 6.48 -6.34
CA ARG A 77 -6.72 7.25 -5.90
C ARG A 77 -5.55 7.22 -6.88
N ILE A 78 -5.48 6.21 -7.75
CA ILE A 78 -4.45 6.12 -8.80
C ILE A 78 -4.83 6.98 -10.01
N SER A 79 -6.12 7.05 -10.34
CA SER A 79 -6.61 7.79 -11.51
C SER A 79 -6.69 9.31 -11.30
N GLU A 80 -6.84 9.75 -10.05
CA GLU A 80 -6.88 11.18 -9.66
C GLU A 80 -5.47 11.81 -9.57
#